data_AF-A0A970RJ95-F1
#
_entry.id   AF-A0A970RJ95-F1
#
_cell.length_a   1.000
_cell.length_b   1.000
_cell.length_c   1.000
_cell.angle_alpha   90.00
_cell.angle_beta   90.00
_cell.angle_gamma   90.00
#
_symmetry.space_group_name_H-M   'P 1'
#
loop_
_entity.id
_entity.type
_entity.pdbx_description
1 polymer ?
#
loop_
_entity_poly.entity_id
_entity_poly.type
_entity_poly.pdbx_seq_one_letter_code
_entity_poly.pdbx_strand_id
1 'polypeptide(L)' 'GTDLYTSDSSIGTAAVHAGLISFATGGTVTIEIVEGQSSYEGSMRNGVETTSYGQWGSSFKFVR' A
#
# COMPACT_ATOMS: atom_id res chain seq x y z
N GLY A 1 -0.06 -3.83 -4.95
CA GLY A 1 0.95 -4.41 -4.05
C GLY A 1 0.28 -4.88 -2.77
N THR A 2 1.01 -5.67 -1.99
CA THR A 2 0.48 -6.33 -0.79
C THR A 2 1.47 -6.08 0.35
N ASP A 3 1.09 -5.23 1.29
CA ASP A 3 1.92 -4.74 2.42
C ASP A 3 3.13 -3.88 2.01
N LEU A 4 3.60 -4.02 0.77
CA LEU A 4 4.51 -3.12 0.07
C LEU A 4 3.84 -2.52 -1.17
N TYR A 5 3.88 -1.20 -1.26
CA TYR A 5 3.19 -0.42 -2.28
C TYR A 5 4.21 0.41 -3.06
N THR A 6 4.01 0.58 -4.37
CA THR A 6 4.79 1.54 -5.16
C THR A 6 4.60 2.93 -4.59
N SER A 7 5.65 3.76 -4.61
CA SER A 7 5.65 5.09 -4.00
C SER A 7 4.63 6.07 -4.57
N ASP A 8 4.07 5.79 -5.76
CA ASP A 8 3.01 6.56 -6.41
C ASP A 8 1.59 6.14 -5.97
N SER A 9 1.46 5.06 -5.20
CA SER A 9 0.16 4.58 -4.69
C SER A 9 -0.44 5.56 -3.68
N SER A 10 -1.77 5.69 -3.69
CA SER A 10 -2.52 6.46 -2.68
C SER A 10 -2.32 5.86 -1.28
N ILE A 11 -1.71 6.62 -0.37
CA ILE A 11 -1.46 6.19 1.02
C ILE A 11 -2.77 5.84 1.74
N GLY A 12 -3.81 6.66 1.59
CA GLY A 12 -5.10 6.43 2.25
C GLY A 12 -5.77 5.14 1.77
N THR A 13 -5.80 4.91 0.45
CA THR A 13 -6.37 3.69 -0.13
C THR A 13 -5.55 2.46 0.25
N ALA A 14 -4.22 2.56 0.24
CA ALA A 14 -3.32 1.51 0.69
C ALA A 14 -3.50 1.20 2.19
N ALA A 15 -3.77 2.21 3.02
CA ALA A 15 -4.03 2.03 4.45
C ALA A 15 -5.36 1.32 4.71
N VAL A 16 -6.41 1.60 3.91
CA VAL A 16 -7.65 0.83 3.94
C VAL A 16 -7.40 -0.61 3.49
N HIS A 17 -6.67 -0.82 2.38
CA HIS A 17 -6.27 -2.14 1.93
C HIS A 17 -5.51 -2.92 3.03
N ALA A 18 -4.60 -2.26 3.75
CA ALA A 18 -3.84 -2.83 4.86
C ALA A 18 -4.67 -3.01 6.15
N GLY A 19 -5.94 -2.58 6.16
CA GLY A 19 -6.85 -2.71 7.31
C GLY A 19 -6.48 -1.80 8.48
N LEU A 20 -5.73 -0.72 8.24
CA LEU A 20 -5.29 0.21 9.29
C LEU A 20 -6.31 1.30 9.56
N ILE A 21 -7.06 1.70 8.53
CA ILE A 21 -8.12 2.71 8.57
C ILE A 21 -9.30 2.28 7.70
N SER A 22 -10.39 3.05 7.70
CA SER A 22 -11.53 2.84 6.80
C SER A 22 -11.78 4.06 5.92
N PHE A 23 -12.48 3.89 4.79
CA PHE A 23 -12.90 5.03 3.98
C PHE A 23 -13.88 5.95 4.71
N ALA A 24 -14.69 5.42 5.63
CA ALA A 24 -15.71 6.18 6.34
C ALA A 24 -15.10 7.10 7.42
N THR A 25 -14.08 6.62 8.12
CA THR A 25 -13.50 7.32 9.28
C THR A 25 -12.12 7.91 9.02
N GLY A 26 -11.42 7.44 7.99
CA GLY A 26 -9.99 7.71 7.82
C GLY A 26 -9.19 7.29 9.05
N GLY A 27 -8.06 7.96 9.26
CA GLY A 27 -7.20 7.79 10.44
C GLY A 27 -5.77 8.28 10.21
N THR A 28 -4.93 8.11 11.21
CA THR A 28 -3.49 8.39 11.12
C THR A 28 -2.75 7.08 10.87
N VAL A 29 -1.80 7.12 9.95
CA VAL A 29 -0.89 6.01 9.65
C VAL A 29 0.52 6.53 9.50
N THR A 30 1.49 5.67 9.81
CA THR A 30 2.91 5.96 9.62
C THR A 30 3.44 5.05 8.52
N ILE A 31 4.23 5.62 7.62
CA ILE A 31 4.89 4.87 6.55
C ILE A 31 6.40 4.96 6.70
N GLU A 32 7.09 3.92 6.23
CA GLU A 32 8.52 3.92 5.96
C GLU A 32 8.71 3.86 4.45
N ILE A 33 9.50 4.78 3.90
CA ILE A 33 9.94 4.73 2.50
C ILE A 33 11.13 3.79 2.40
N VAL A 34 11.05 2.84 1.48
CA VAL A 34 12.08 1.81 1.26
C VAL A 34 12.40 1.69 -0.22
N GLU A 35 13.44 0.94 -0.56
CA GLU A 35 13.78 0.63 -1.95
C GLU A 35 12.62 -0.10 -2.65
N GLY A 36 12.51 0.13 -3.96
CA GLY A 36 11.50 -0.54 -4.77
C GLY A 36 11.83 -2.01 -5.07
N GLN A 37 10.80 -2.78 -5.45
CA GLN A 37 10.94 -4.17 -5.88
C GLN A 37 10.90 -4.32 -7.41
N SER A 38 11.40 -5.46 -7.89
CA SER A 38 11.32 -5.89 -9.29
C SER A 38 9.91 -6.30 -9.71
N SER A 39 9.05 -6.67 -8.75
CA SER A 39 7.63 -6.95 -8.95
C SER A 39 6.84 -6.71 -7.68
N TYR A 40 5.55 -6.46 -7.84
CA TYR A 40 4.58 -6.30 -6.75
C TYR A 40 3.38 -7.18 -7.05
N GLU A 41 2.97 -7.98 -6.08
CA GLU A 41 1.77 -8.80 -6.18
C GLU A 41 0.53 -7.98 -5.77
N GLY A 42 -0.46 -7.92 -6.66
CA GLY A 42 -1.78 -7.37 -6.37
C GLY A 42 -2.60 -8.33 -5.52
N SER A 43 -3.47 -7.79 -4.67
CA SER A 43 -4.43 -8.56 -3.89
C SER A 43 -5.70 -7.76 -3.61
N MET A 44 -6.76 -8.47 -3.20
CA MET A 44 -8.01 -7.89 -2.72
C MET A 44 -8.06 -8.04 -1.20
N ARG A 45 -8.03 -6.93 -0.47
CA ARG A 45 -8.13 -6.89 1.00
C ARG A 45 -9.00 -5.73 1.44
N ASN A 46 -9.83 -5.95 2.46
CA ASN A 46 -10.68 -4.90 3.07
C ASN A 46 -11.53 -4.13 2.03
N GLY A 47 -11.99 -4.81 0.98
CA GLY A 47 -12.79 -4.21 -0.10
C GLY A 47 -12.00 -3.32 -1.07
N VAL A 48 -10.68 -3.32 -0.99
CA VAL A 48 -9.78 -2.61 -1.92
C VAL A 48 -9.01 -3.64 -2.73
N GLU A 49 -9.04 -3.49 -4.05
CA GLU A 49 -8.21 -4.25 -4.98
C GLU A 49 -6.94 -3.47 -5.30
N THR A 50 -5.80 -4.15 -5.27
CA THR A 50 -4.55 -3.63 -5.82
C THR A 50 -4.14 -4.46 -7.02
N THR A 51 -3.52 -3.81 -8.00
CA THR A 51 -3.02 -4.50 -9.19
C THR A 51 -1.59 -4.98 -8.98
N SER A 52 -1.24 -6.10 -9.61
CA SER A 52 0.14 -6.53 -9.75
C SER A 52 0.90 -5.53 -10.63
N TYR A 53 2.15 -5.26 -10.29
CA TYR A 53 2.98 -4.31 -11.03
C TYR A 53 4.40 -4.84 -11.22
N GLY A 54 5.07 -4.35 -12.25
CA GLY A 54 6.46 -4.67 -12.53
C GLY A 54 7.43 -3.89 -11.64
N GLN A 55 8.66 -3.76 -12.12
CA GLN A 55 9.72 -3.06 -11.41
C GLN A 55 9.35 -1.59 -11.14
N TRP A 56 9.66 -1.13 -9.94
CA TRP A 56 9.51 0.27 -9.56
C TRP A 56 10.67 0.74 -8.68
N GLY A 57 10.97 2.05 -8.68
CA GLY A 57 12.20 2.58 -8.07
C GLY A 57 12.15 2.81 -6.56
N SER A 58 10.96 2.95 -5.96
CA SER A 58 10.79 3.17 -4.52
C SER A 58 9.46 2.65 -4.02
N SER A 59 9.40 2.19 -2.78
CA SER A 59 8.17 1.71 -2.16
C SER A 59 7.88 2.42 -0.86
N PHE A 60 6.68 2.20 -0.35
CA PHE A 60 6.39 2.39 1.06
C PHE A 60 5.72 1.16 1.66
N LYS A 61 5.91 0.99 2.97
CA LYS A 61 5.18 0.05 3.83
C LYS A 61 4.68 0.79 5.07
N PHE A 62 3.66 0.25 5.71
CA PHE A 62 3.17 0.81 6.98
C PHE A 62 4.01 0.31 8.16
N VAL A 63 4.31 1.22 9.08
CA VAL A 63 4.98 0.93 10.36
C VAL A 63 3.93 0.90 11.47
N ARG A 64 4.04 -0.05 12.38
CA ARG A 64 3.21 -0.18 13.57
C ARG A 64 4.04 0.03 14.82
#